data_AF-A0A1Y1MS81-F1
#
_entry.id   AF-A0A1Y1MS81-F1
#
_cell.length_a   1.000
_cell.length_b   1.000
_cell.length_c   1.000
_cell.angle_alpha   90.00
_cell.angle_beta   90.00
_cell.angle_gamma   90.00
#
_symmetry.space_group_name_H-M   'P 1'
#
loop_
_entity.id
_entity.type
_entity.pdbx_description
1 polymer ?
#
loop_
_entity_poly.entity_id
_entity_poly.type
_entity_poly.pdbx_seq_one_letter_code
_entity_poly.pdbx_strand_id
1 'polypeptide(L)'
;KWGLHSVARTVKFINTDASSIHGNLKVGSVYTSESGEWKLGGFEVLSSVKDDESAIYTYGSLVPDSARYAPPELAQGGWDVIKKNPHSAVDSFNFGALIFETFNNEYNGSGQAGQTKNIPPTMQSSYKRLCNANPKARIAVSAFLEQGNRTGSFFDSPLIKLTDGIDNLGMKSPSEREEFLSDLDQLTDDFPEEFFKMKVLPELIKS
;
A
#
# COMPACT_ATOMS: atom_id res chain seq x y z
N LYS A 1 -6.33 -1.23 -8.34
CA LYS A 1 -6.71 -0.11 -7.43
C LYS A 1 -7.00 -0.62 -6.02
N TRP A 2 -7.97 -1.52 -5.83
CA TRP A 2 -8.28 -2.15 -4.53
C TRP A 2 -7.05 -2.76 -3.82
N GLY A 3 -6.27 -3.58 -4.52
CA GLY A 3 -5.03 -4.14 -3.95
C GLY A 3 -4.02 -3.08 -3.47
N LEU A 4 -3.79 -2.03 -4.28
CA LEU A 4 -2.94 -0.90 -3.89
C LEU A 4 -3.49 -0.14 -2.67
N HIS A 5 -4.82 0.00 -2.55
CA HIS A 5 -5.46 0.60 -1.38
C HIS A 5 -5.19 -0.23 -0.11
N SER A 6 -5.36 -1.56 -0.18
CA SER A 6 -5.08 -2.46 0.94
C SER A 6 -3.63 -2.38 1.40
N VAL A 7 -2.67 -2.43 0.46
CA VAL A 7 -1.25 -2.28 0.78
C VAL A 7 -0.96 -0.89 1.36
N ALA A 8 -1.52 0.18 0.79
CA ALA A 8 -1.34 1.53 1.33
C ALA A 8 -1.84 1.69 2.76
N ARG A 9 -2.98 1.05 3.12
CA ARG A 9 -3.49 1.01 4.49
C ARG A 9 -2.51 0.31 5.44
N THR A 10 -1.96 -0.84 5.05
CA THR A 10 -0.96 -1.55 5.85
C THR A 10 0.32 -0.75 6.02
N VAL A 11 0.84 -0.14 4.95
CA VAL A 11 2.07 0.68 5.03
C VAL A 11 1.85 1.94 5.88
N LYS A 12 0.67 2.58 5.78
CA LYS A 12 0.29 3.67 6.69
C LYS A 12 0.38 3.19 8.15
N PHE A 13 -0.20 2.04 8.47
CA PHE A 13 -0.14 1.48 9.83
C PHE A 13 1.30 1.25 10.27
N ILE A 14 2.13 0.60 9.45
CA ILE A 14 3.54 0.33 9.75
C ILE A 14 4.31 1.64 10.02
N ASN A 15 4.19 2.63 9.13
CA ASN A 15 4.95 3.87 9.25
C ASN A 15 4.43 4.79 10.35
N THR A 16 3.12 4.94 10.48
CA THR A 16 2.52 5.94 11.37
C THR A 16 2.23 5.34 12.73
N ASP A 17 1.44 4.26 12.78
CA ASP A 17 0.90 3.74 14.02
C ASP A 17 1.94 2.89 14.76
N ALA A 18 2.70 2.08 14.02
CA ALA A 18 3.77 1.25 14.57
C ALA A 18 5.16 1.94 14.59
N SER A 19 5.28 3.17 14.06
CA SER A 19 6.55 3.90 13.97
C SER A 19 7.70 3.02 13.46
N SER A 20 7.47 2.34 12.35
CA SER A 20 8.38 1.33 11.79
C SER A 20 8.56 1.50 10.29
N ILE A 21 9.58 0.85 9.74
CA ILE A 21 9.93 0.81 8.32
C ILE A 21 9.76 -0.63 7.86
N HIS A 22 9.04 -0.87 6.77
CA HIS A 22 8.95 -2.19 6.16
C HIS A 22 10.24 -2.54 5.41
N GLY A 23 10.76 -1.61 4.60
CA GLY A 23 12.08 -1.69 3.97
C GLY A 23 12.19 -2.63 2.77
N ASN A 24 11.07 -3.21 2.31
CA ASN A 24 11.06 -4.26 1.28
C ASN A 24 9.74 -4.29 0.47
N LEU A 25 9.14 -3.11 0.19
CA LEU A 25 7.89 -3.08 -0.59
C LEU A 25 8.17 -3.30 -2.08
N LYS A 26 7.62 -4.37 -2.64
CA LYS A 26 7.74 -4.72 -4.07
C LYS A 26 6.64 -5.72 -4.44
N VAL A 27 6.47 -6.04 -5.73
CA VAL A 27 5.44 -7.05 -6.10
C VAL A 27 5.67 -8.38 -5.39
N GLY A 28 6.92 -8.82 -5.24
CA GLY A 28 7.26 -10.04 -4.48
C GLY A 28 6.96 -9.99 -2.98
N SER A 29 6.59 -8.83 -2.43
CA SER A 29 6.15 -8.69 -1.04
C SER A 29 4.61 -8.68 -0.92
N VAL A 30 3.88 -8.82 -2.03
CA VAL A 30 2.41 -8.81 -2.06
C VAL A 30 1.88 -10.21 -2.34
N TYR A 31 0.98 -10.65 -1.48
CA TYR A 31 0.29 -11.95 -1.56
C TYR A 31 -1.20 -11.72 -1.76
N THR A 32 -1.92 -12.75 -2.21
CA THR A 32 -3.37 -12.72 -2.34
C THR A 32 -3.99 -13.74 -1.38
N SER A 33 -5.04 -13.32 -0.66
CA SER A 33 -5.88 -14.25 0.10
C SER A 33 -6.81 -15.04 -0.84
N GLU A 34 -7.50 -16.04 -0.29
CA GLU A 34 -8.56 -16.77 -1.01
C GLU A 34 -9.71 -15.83 -1.46
N SER A 35 -9.95 -14.73 -0.73
CA SER A 35 -10.90 -13.67 -1.11
C SER A 35 -10.38 -12.71 -2.18
N GLY A 36 -9.14 -12.88 -2.67
CA GLY A 36 -8.51 -12.01 -3.65
C GLY A 36 -7.90 -10.72 -3.09
N GLU A 37 -7.97 -10.50 -1.77
CA GLU A 37 -7.40 -9.31 -1.14
C GLU A 37 -5.87 -9.35 -1.16
N TRP A 38 -5.25 -8.21 -1.46
CA TRP A 38 -3.81 -8.08 -1.33
C TRP A 38 -3.41 -7.99 0.15
N LYS A 39 -2.47 -8.86 0.54
CA LYS A 39 -1.84 -8.90 1.87
C LYS A 39 -0.35 -8.64 1.71
N LEU A 40 0.21 -7.92 2.68
CA LEU A 40 1.63 -7.55 2.67
C LEU A 40 2.45 -8.58 3.47
N GLY A 41 3.55 -9.05 2.88
CA GLY A 41 4.59 -9.87 3.50
C GLY A 41 5.97 -9.24 3.26
N GLY A 42 7.06 -9.99 3.43
CA GLY A 42 8.42 -9.45 3.23
C GLY A 42 8.95 -8.66 4.44
N PHE A 43 8.65 -9.15 5.64
CA PHE A 43 8.96 -8.48 6.91
C PHE A 43 10.36 -8.80 7.46
N GLU A 44 11.24 -9.41 6.68
CA GLU A 44 12.54 -9.92 7.16
C GLU A 44 13.45 -8.80 7.71
N VAL A 45 13.25 -7.57 7.24
CA VAL A 45 13.98 -6.38 7.67
C VAL A 45 13.07 -5.31 8.27
N LEU A 46 11.82 -5.64 8.61
CA LEU A 46 10.92 -4.69 9.26
C LEU A 46 11.57 -4.22 10.57
N SER A 47 11.63 -2.90 10.76
CA SER A 47 12.44 -2.31 11.82
C SER A 47 11.73 -1.11 12.45
N SER A 48 11.73 -1.05 13.78
CA SER A 48 11.20 0.09 14.51
C SER A 48 12.19 1.25 14.47
N VAL A 49 11.71 2.47 14.30
CA VAL A 49 12.57 3.67 14.37
C VAL A 49 13.08 3.97 15.78
N LYS A 50 12.57 3.24 16.78
CA LYS A 50 12.95 3.38 18.19
C LYS A 50 14.14 2.47 18.57
N ASP A 51 14.56 1.61 17.67
CA ASP A 51 15.65 0.65 17.90
C ASP A 51 16.87 1.01 17.06
N ASP A 52 17.93 1.45 17.74
CA ASP A 52 19.20 1.88 17.14
C ASP A 52 20.01 0.70 16.55
N GLU A 53 19.69 -0.54 16.93
CA GLU A 53 20.32 -1.79 16.47
C GLU A 53 19.39 -2.62 15.55
N SER A 54 18.45 -1.94 14.89
CA SER A 54 17.49 -2.56 13.98
C SER A 54 18.11 -3.38 12.85
N ALA A 55 17.46 -4.50 12.52
CA ALA A 55 17.85 -5.43 11.45
C ALA A 55 18.05 -4.75 10.09
N ILE A 56 17.30 -3.70 9.78
CA ILE A 56 17.36 -2.99 8.49
C ILE A 56 18.74 -2.38 8.21
N TYR A 57 19.49 -1.96 9.25
CA TYR A 57 20.81 -1.36 9.09
C TYR A 57 21.86 -2.37 8.60
N THR A 58 21.77 -3.61 9.10
CA THR A 58 22.73 -4.67 8.80
C THR A 58 22.29 -5.51 7.59
N TYR A 59 21.00 -5.84 7.52
CA TYR A 59 20.48 -6.85 6.59
C TYR A 59 19.68 -6.26 5.44
N GLY A 60 19.34 -4.97 5.46
CA GLY A 60 18.53 -4.33 4.41
C GLY A 60 19.14 -4.48 3.01
N SER A 61 20.46 -4.45 2.88
CA SER A 61 21.15 -4.64 1.59
C SER A 61 21.18 -6.10 1.14
N LEU A 62 20.97 -7.07 2.03
CA LEU A 62 20.97 -8.50 1.72
C LEU A 62 19.61 -9.00 1.21
N VAL A 63 18.57 -8.18 1.33
CA VAL A 63 17.25 -8.50 0.78
C VAL A 63 17.35 -8.71 -0.73
N PRO A 64 16.71 -9.74 -1.30
CA PRO A 64 16.71 -9.97 -2.75
C PRO A 64 16.26 -8.72 -3.52
N ASP A 65 17.01 -8.37 -4.58
CA ASP A 65 16.76 -7.19 -5.41
C ASP A 65 16.80 -5.83 -4.68
N SER A 66 17.38 -5.75 -3.47
CA SER A 66 17.46 -4.50 -2.68
C SER A 66 17.95 -3.29 -3.49
N ALA A 67 19.02 -3.47 -4.29
CA ALA A 67 19.59 -2.42 -5.13
C ALA A 67 18.64 -1.93 -6.23
N ARG A 68 17.77 -2.80 -6.76
CA ARG A 68 16.80 -2.46 -7.81
C ARG A 68 15.75 -1.50 -7.28
N TYR A 69 15.27 -1.72 -6.06
CA TYR A 69 14.24 -0.91 -5.42
C TYR A 69 14.79 0.22 -4.56
N ALA A 70 16.11 0.33 -4.42
CA ALA A 70 16.76 1.32 -3.56
C ALA A 70 16.40 2.77 -3.96
N PRO A 71 15.92 3.60 -3.02
CA PRO A 71 15.78 5.02 -3.27
C PRO A 71 17.16 5.69 -3.44
N PRO A 72 17.24 6.85 -4.12
CA PRO A 72 18.52 7.49 -4.45
C PRO A 72 19.43 7.73 -3.24
N GLU A 73 18.87 8.16 -2.11
CA GLU A 73 19.65 8.41 -0.90
C GLU A 73 20.31 7.15 -0.33
N LEU A 74 19.62 6.01 -0.43
CA LEU A 74 20.11 4.73 0.06
C LEU A 74 21.16 4.14 -0.88
N ALA A 75 20.95 4.27 -2.19
CA ALA A 75 21.93 3.86 -3.21
C ALA A 75 23.25 4.64 -3.08
N GLN A 76 23.21 5.90 -2.62
CA GLN A 76 24.39 6.76 -2.47
C GLN A 76 25.07 6.62 -1.10
N GLY A 77 24.31 6.50 -0.02
CA GLY A 77 24.84 6.59 1.35
C GLY A 77 24.59 5.38 2.24
N GLY A 78 23.97 4.32 1.72
CA GLY A 78 23.64 3.12 2.49
C GLY A 78 22.51 3.34 3.50
N TRP A 79 22.26 2.35 4.36
CA TRP A 79 21.11 2.36 5.29
C TRP A 79 21.23 3.37 6.43
N ASP A 80 22.43 3.85 6.77
CA ASP A 80 22.60 4.87 7.82
C ASP A 80 21.96 6.22 7.45
N VAL A 81 21.71 6.49 6.16
CA VAL A 81 21.07 7.74 5.73
C VAL A 81 19.63 7.86 6.22
N ILE A 82 18.97 6.74 6.54
CA ILE A 82 17.57 6.76 7.00
C ILE A 82 17.47 7.48 8.36
N LYS A 83 18.52 7.45 9.19
CA LYS A 83 18.58 8.16 10.48
C LYS A 83 18.51 9.68 10.33
N LYS A 84 18.78 10.21 9.13
CA LYS A 84 18.83 11.65 8.82
C LYS A 84 17.64 12.15 8.01
N ASN A 85 16.70 11.26 7.67
CA ASN A 85 15.57 11.52 6.78
C ASN A 85 14.26 11.02 7.41
N PRO A 86 13.08 11.40 6.87
CA PRO A 86 11.83 10.83 7.33
C PRO A 86 11.85 9.30 7.20
N HIS A 87 11.48 8.57 8.25
CA HIS A 87 11.60 7.10 8.25
C HIS A 87 10.69 6.43 7.21
N SER A 88 9.56 7.04 6.89
CA SER A 88 8.65 6.59 5.83
C SER A 88 9.21 6.77 4.42
N ALA A 89 10.33 7.50 4.24
CA ALA A 89 10.81 7.85 2.91
C ALA A 89 11.18 6.63 2.07
N VAL A 90 11.78 5.60 2.67
CA VAL A 90 12.13 4.34 1.98
C VAL A 90 10.86 3.65 1.50
N ASP A 91 9.92 3.41 2.40
CA ASP A 91 8.65 2.75 2.08
C ASP A 91 7.82 3.55 1.07
N SER A 92 7.82 4.89 1.13
CA SER A 92 7.16 5.73 0.12
C SER A 92 7.73 5.53 -1.27
N PHE A 93 9.07 5.46 -1.40
CA PHE A 93 9.71 5.24 -2.69
C PHE A 93 9.43 3.83 -3.20
N ASN A 94 9.57 2.83 -2.32
CA ASN A 94 9.28 1.44 -2.65
C ASN A 94 7.80 1.22 -3.02
N PHE A 95 6.87 1.90 -2.35
CA PHE A 95 5.46 1.88 -2.72
C PHE A 95 5.22 2.53 -4.09
N GLY A 96 5.97 3.58 -4.43
CA GLY A 96 6.03 4.13 -5.79
C GLY A 96 6.50 3.08 -6.81
N ALA A 97 7.58 2.38 -6.54
CA ALA A 97 8.07 1.29 -7.39
C ALA A 97 7.02 0.17 -7.56
N LEU A 98 6.36 -0.25 -6.47
CA LEU A 98 5.26 -1.21 -6.49
C LEU A 98 4.09 -0.73 -7.38
N ILE A 99 3.69 0.54 -7.30
CA ILE A 99 2.66 1.11 -8.18
C ILE A 99 3.09 0.98 -9.64
N PHE A 100 4.31 1.40 -9.98
CA PHE A 100 4.79 1.34 -11.36
C PHE A 100 4.80 -0.10 -11.88
N GLU A 101 5.37 -1.02 -11.10
CA GLU A 101 5.47 -2.44 -11.43
C GLU A 101 4.08 -3.07 -11.62
N THR A 102 3.10 -2.73 -10.76
CA THR A 102 1.72 -3.19 -10.88
C THR A 102 1.07 -2.82 -12.22
N PHE A 103 1.40 -1.65 -12.79
CA PHE A 103 0.83 -1.18 -14.05
C PHE A 103 1.69 -1.51 -15.28
N ASN A 104 2.92 -1.98 -15.09
CA ASN A 104 3.87 -2.23 -16.19
C ASN A 104 4.45 -3.65 -16.21
N ASN A 105 4.12 -4.49 -15.23
CA ASN A 105 4.61 -5.86 -14.99
C ASN A 105 6.11 -6.00 -14.66
N GLU A 106 6.87 -4.93 -14.83
CA GLU A 106 8.30 -4.90 -14.53
C GLU A 106 8.69 -3.56 -13.90
N TYR A 107 9.72 -3.62 -13.06
CA TYR A 107 10.45 -2.48 -12.56
C TYR A 107 11.94 -2.80 -12.67
N ASN A 108 12.67 -2.01 -13.47
CA ASN A 108 14.07 -2.23 -13.81
C ASN A 108 15.01 -1.31 -13.01
N GLY A 109 14.46 -0.47 -12.13
CA GLY A 109 15.22 0.32 -11.17
C GLY A 109 14.80 1.78 -11.09
N SER A 110 15.56 2.55 -10.30
CA SER A 110 15.26 3.94 -9.94
C SER A 110 15.05 4.89 -11.13
N GLY A 111 15.62 4.60 -12.30
CA GLY A 111 15.37 5.38 -13.53
C GLY A 111 13.92 5.36 -14.03
N GLN A 112 13.11 4.36 -13.61
CA GLN A 112 11.68 4.29 -13.91
C GLN A 112 10.80 4.95 -12.84
N ALA A 113 11.35 5.26 -11.67
CA ALA A 113 10.61 5.93 -10.61
C ALA A 113 10.11 7.30 -11.10
N GLY A 114 8.81 7.57 -10.94
CA GLY A 114 8.18 8.82 -11.39
C GLY A 114 7.75 8.84 -12.86
N GLN A 115 8.11 7.84 -13.66
CA GLN A 115 7.53 7.66 -15.01
C GLN A 115 6.07 7.19 -14.90
N THR A 116 5.20 7.68 -15.77
CA THR A 116 3.74 7.48 -15.66
C THR A 116 3.14 6.56 -16.71
N LYS A 117 3.97 5.77 -17.41
CA LYS A 117 3.49 4.78 -18.38
C LYS A 117 2.47 3.85 -17.71
N ASN A 118 1.30 3.69 -18.31
CA ASN A 118 0.17 2.87 -17.85
C ASN A 118 -0.44 3.24 -16.47
N ILE A 119 0.10 4.23 -15.75
CA ILE A 119 -0.45 4.67 -14.47
C ILE A 119 -1.70 5.54 -14.73
N PRO A 120 -2.85 5.27 -14.08
CA PRO A 120 -4.07 6.05 -14.26
C PRO A 120 -3.84 7.56 -14.07
N PRO A 121 -4.33 8.44 -14.98
CA PRO A 121 -4.09 9.88 -14.91
C PRO A 121 -4.40 10.51 -13.55
N THR A 122 -5.48 10.06 -12.90
CA THR A 122 -5.90 10.54 -11.58
C THR A 122 -4.91 10.22 -10.45
N MET A 123 -4.03 9.23 -10.64
CA MET A 123 -3.01 8.81 -9.66
C MET A 123 -1.63 9.44 -9.91
N GLN A 124 -1.36 9.91 -11.14
CA GLN A 124 -0.02 10.29 -11.59
C GLN A 124 0.65 11.37 -10.74
N SER A 125 -0.10 12.39 -10.31
CA SER A 125 0.45 13.49 -9.51
C SER A 125 0.98 13.00 -8.15
N SER A 126 0.17 12.23 -7.41
CA SER A 126 0.55 11.67 -6.11
C SER A 126 1.65 10.62 -6.24
N TYR A 127 1.57 9.78 -7.28
CA TYR A 127 2.60 8.80 -7.59
C TYR A 127 3.98 9.44 -7.84
N LYS A 128 4.05 10.53 -8.63
CA LYS A 128 5.32 11.26 -8.84
C LYS A 128 5.91 11.78 -7.53
N ARG A 129 5.05 12.22 -6.60
CA ARG A 129 5.47 12.71 -5.28
C ARG A 129 5.97 11.60 -4.36
N LEU A 130 5.47 10.38 -4.49
CA LEU A 130 6.02 9.19 -3.81
C LEU A 130 7.42 8.85 -4.34
N CYS A 131 7.67 9.08 -5.63
CA CYS A 131 8.94 8.80 -6.29
C CYS A 131 9.95 9.95 -6.23
N ASN A 132 9.70 11.00 -5.44
CA ASN A 132 10.57 12.16 -5.38
C ASN A 132 11.99 11.75 -4.93
N ALA A 133 13.01 12.15 -5.68
CA ALA A 133 14.40 11.82 -5.37
C ALA A 133 14.87 12.44 -4.04
N ASN A 134 14.31 13.58 -3.64
CA ASN A 134 14.59 14.17 -2.33
C ASN A 134 13.69 13.52 -1.26
N PRO A 135 14.23 12.75 -0.30
CA PRO A 135 13.44 12.08 0.73
C PRO A 135 12.64 13.04 1.62
N LYS A 136 13.11 14.29 1.82
CA LYS A 136 12.38 15.30 2.62
C LYS A 136 11.19 15.91 1.89
N ALA A 137 11.19 15.87 0.55
CA ALA A 137 10.10 16.35 -0.29
C ALA A 137 9.19 15.22 -0.80
N ARG A 138 9.49 13.98 -0.41
CA ARG A 138 8.73 12.77 -0.74
C ARG A 138 7.52 12.67 0.19
N ILE A 139 6.33 12.44 -0.37
CA ILE A 139 5.15 12.26 0.48
C ILE A 139 5.17 10.90 1.16
N ALA A 140 4.59 10.81 2.35
CA ALA A 140 4.29 9.53 2.99
C ALA A 140 3.18 8.79 2.23
N VAL A 141 3.16 7.46 2.32
CA VAL A 141 2.05 6.63 1.79
C VAL A 141 0.71 7.01 2.43
N SER A 142 0.72 7.48 3.68
CA SER A 142 -0.48 8.02 4.36
C SER A 142 -1.11 9.19 3.60
N ALA A 143 -0.30 10.13 3.10
CA ALA A 143 -0.78 11.27 2.33
C ALA A 143 -1.25 10.87 0.93
N PHE A 144 -0.60 9.88 0.31
CA PHE A 144 -1.07 9.29 -0.94
C PHE A 144 -2.46 8.64 -0.77
N LEU A 145 -2.63 7.85 0.29
CA LEU A 145 -3.89 7.19 0.63
C LEU A 145 -5.01 8.19 0.90
N GLU A 146 -4.74 9.24 1.70
CA GLU A 146 -5.71 10.30 1.98
C GLU A 146 -6.19 10.98 0.68
N GLN A 147 -5.26 11.32 -0.22
CA GLN A 147 -5.62 11.91 -1.50
C GLN A 147 -6.42 10.94 -2.38
N GLY A 148 -6.09 9.65 -2.34
CA GLY A 148 -6.80 8.61 -3.08
C GLY A 148 -8.24 8.41 -2.60
N ASN A 149 -8.49 8.58 -1.30
CA ASN A 149 -9.79 8.36 -0.67
C ASN A 149 -10.76 9.54 -0.76
N ARG A 150 -10.34 10.68 -1.33
CA ARG A 150 -11.24 11.81 -1.60
C ARG A 150 -12.29 11.42 -2.63
N THR A 151 -13.51 11.96 -2.50
CA THR A 151 -14.60 11.76 -3.46
C THR A 151 -14.14 12.11 -4.89
N GLY A 152 -14.40 11.22 -5.83
CA GLY A 152 -13.99 11.33 -7.24
C GLY A 152 -12.51 11.04 -7.52
N SER A 153 -11.74 10.61 -6.51
CA SER A 153 -10.31 10.28 -6.65
C SER A 153 -10.09 8.79 -7.00
N PHE A 154 -8.83 8.35 -7.04
CA PHE A 154 -8.46 7.05 -7.60
C PHE A 154 -8.72 5.82 -6.70
N PHE A 155 -9.04 6.01 -5.41
CA PHE A 155 -9.53 4.96 -4.51
C PHE A 155 -11.01 5.10 -4.16
N ASP A 156 -11.71 6.10 -4.70
CA ASP A 156 -13.16 6.18 -4.64
C ASP A 156 -13.76 5.15 -5.62
N SER A 157 -13.93 3.91 -5.14
CA SER A 157 -14.53 2.83 -5.91
C SER A 157 -15.49 2.01 -5.04
N PRO A 158 -16.57 1.46 -5.61
CA PRO A 158 -17.53 0.65 -4.86
C PRO A 158 -16.89 -0.54 -4.14
N LEU A 159 -15.95 -1.24 -4.79
CA LEU A 159 -15.24 -2.36 -4.17
C LEU A 159 -14.45 -1.98 -2.92
N ILE A 160 -13.80 -0.81 -2.93
CA ILE A 160 -13.08 -0.32 -1.75
C ILE A 160 -14.07 0.01 -0.63
N LYS A 161 -15.14 0.75 -0.94
CA LYS A 161 -16.19 1.10 0.05
C LYS A 161 -16.84 -0.14 0.65
N LEU A 162 -17.14 -1.14 -0.18
CA LEU A 162 -17.73 -2.39 0.26
C LEU A 162 -16.80 -3.15 1.20
N THR A 163 -15.51 -3.28 0.82
CA THR A 163 -14.50 -3.94 1.67
C THR A 163 -14.40 -3.26 3.03
N ASP A 164 -14.30 -1.93 3.05
CA ASP A 164 -14.25 -1.15 4.29
C ASP A 164 -15.55 -1.28 5.12
N GLY A 165 -16.71 -1.39 4.44
CA GLY A 165 -18.01 -1.62 5.08
C GLY A 165 -18.12 -2.98 5.75
N ILE A 166 -17.66 -4.05 5.08
CA ILE A 166 -17.70 -5.43 5.59
C ILE A 166 -16.79 -5.59 6.81
N ASP A 167 -15.57 -5.05 6.75
CA ASP A 167 -14.62 -5.13 7.86
C ASP A 167 -15.17 -4.49 9.16
N ASN A 168 -16.15 -3.60 9.04
CA ASN A 168 -16.78 -2.89 10.15
C ASN A 168 -18.26 -3.26 10.34
N LEU A 169 -18.78 -4.31 9.67
CA LEU A 169 -20.20 -4.64 9.66
C LEU A 169 -20.75 -4.88 11.07
N GLY A 170 -20.00 -5.59 11.91
CA GLY A 170 -20.40 -5.87 13.30
C GLY A 170 -20.47 -4.64 14.21
N MET A 171 -19.96 -3.49 13.78
CA MET A 171 -20.04 -2.22 14.53
C MET A 171 -21.11 -1.26 14.00
N LYS A 172 -21.77 -1.60 12.88
CA LYS A 172 -22.79 -0.75 12.25
C LYS A 172 -24.12 -0.83 13.01
N SER A 173 -24.83 0.29 13.04
CA SER A 173 -26.23 0.35 13.47
C SER A 173 -27.16 -0.40 12.49
N PRO A 174 -28.40 -0.76 12.91
CA PRO A 174 -29.36 -1.42 12.02
C PRO A 174 -29.63 -0.65 10.72
N SER A 175 -29.74 0.68 10.78
CA SER A 175 -29.94 1.53 9.59
C SER A 175 -28.73 1.55 8.67
N GLU A 176 -27.51 1.64 9.22
CA GLU A 176 -26.28 1.60 8.42
C GLU A 176 -26.05 0.22 7.78
N ARG A 177 -26.56 -0.84 8.43
CA ARG A 177 -26.55 -2.19 7.88
C ARG A 177 -27.53 -2.33 6.72
N GLU A 178 -28.74 -1.79 6.85
CA GLU A 178 -29.74 -1.78 5.77
C GLU A 178 -29.24 -1.01 4.54
N GLU A 179 -28.63 0.16 4.75
CA GLU A 179 -27.97 0.93 3.68
C GLU A 179 -26.84 0.13 3.01
N PHE A 180 -25.98 -0.51 3.80
CA PHE A 180 -24.91 -1.35 3.29
C PHE A 180 -25.42 -2.54 2.44
N LEU A 181 -26.50 -3.19 2.86
CA LEU A 181 -27.11 -4.29 2.10
C LEU A 181 -27.74 -3.81 0.80
N SER A 182 -28.39 -2.64 0.82
CA SER A 182 -28.92 -1.99 -0.38
C SER A 182 -27.81 -1.65 -1.38
N ASP A 183 -26.65 -1.18 -0.91
CA ASP A 183 -25.48 -0.93 -1.75
C ASP A 183 -24.89 -2.22 -2.32
N LEU A 184 -24.86 -3.29 -1.52
CA LEU A 184 -24.37 -4.61 -1.93
C LEU A 184 -25.19 -5.20 -3.09
N ASP A 185 -26.52 -5.06 -3.05
CA ASP A 185 -27.43 -5.54 -4.10
C ASP A 185 -27.17 -4.88 -5.46
N GLN A 186 -26.66 -3.64 -5.47
CA GLN A 186 -26.35 -2.88 -6.68
C GLN A 186 -25.01 -3.26 -7.33
N LEU A 187 -24.19 -4.07 -6.66
CA LEU A 187 -22.77 -4.24 -6.98
C LEU A 187 -22.40 -5.65 -7.48
N THR A 188 -23.37 -6.46 -7.88
CA THR A 188 -23.16 -7.91 -8.07
C THR A 188 -22.32 -8.32 -9.29
N ASP A 189 -22.22 -7.52 -10.35
CA ASP A 189 -21.59 -7.96 -11.62
C ASP A 189 -20.08 -7.64 -11.77
N ASP A 190 -19.51 -6.74 -10.96
CA ASP A 190 -18.14 -6.20 -11.17
C ASP A 190 -17.07 -6.78 -10.20
N PHE A 191 -17.41 -7.82 -9.44
CA PHE A 191 -16.64 -8.23 -8.27
C PHE A 191 -16.12 -9.67 -8.40
N PRO A 192 -14.93 -9.99 -7.83
CA PRO A 192 -14.46 -11.37 -7.79
C PRO A 192 -15.46 -12.26 -7.03
N GLU A 193 -15.91 -13.35 -7.65
CA GLU A 193 -16.87 -14.28 -7.05
C GLU A 193 -16.38 -14.81 -5.70
N GLU A 194 -15.07 -15.07 -5.60
CA GLU A 194 -14.39 -15.50 -4.39
C GLU A 194 -14.47 -14.48 -3.27
N PHE A 195 -14.47 -13.17 -3.57
CA PHE A 195 -14.63 -12.14 -2.54
C PHE A 195 -16.00 -12.26 -1.87
N PHE A 196 -17.07 -12.45 -2.64
CA PHE A 196 -18.39 -12.67 -2.06
C PHE A 196 -18.44 -13.94 -1.22
N LYS A 197 -17.98 -15.05 -1.77
CA LYS A 197 -18.05 -16.36 -1.10
C LYS A 197 -17.24 -16.40 0.19
N MET A 198 -16.02 -15.85 0.17
CA MET A 198 -15.04 -16.03 1.24
C MET A 198 -15.05 -14.89 2.26
N LYS A 199 -15.57 -13.71 1.90
CA LYS A 199 -15.54 -12.52 2.77
C LYS A 199 -16.94 -11.97 3.07
N VAL A 200 -17.78 -11.77 2.06
CA VAL A 200 -19.11 -11.16 2.26
C VAL A 200 -20.06 -12.12 2.98
N LEU A 201 -20.29 -13.32 2.42
CA LEU A 201 -21.27 -14.27 2.96
C LEU A 201 -20.99 -14.67 4.42
N PRO A 202 -19.74 -14.97 4.83
CA PRO A 202 -19.47 -15.34 6.22
C PRO A 202 -19.79 -14.22 7.21
N GLU A 203 -19.56 -12.95 6.85
CA GLU A 203 -19.88 -11.82 7.73
C GLU A 203 -21.39 -11.56 7.81
N LEU A 204 -22.12 -11.74 6.71
CA LEU A 204 -23.59 -11.64 6.71
C LEU A 204 -24.26 -12.69 7.59
N ILE A 205 -23.69 -13.89 7.67
CA ILE A 205 -24.22 -14.98 8.52
C ILE A 205 -23.97 -14.71 10.02
N LYS A 206 -22.86 -14.06 10.36
CA LYS A 206 -22.49 -13.77 11.76
C LYS A 206 -23.30 -12.62 12.36
N SER A 207 -23.76 -11.70 11.52
CA SER A 207 -24.50 -10.50 11.91
C SER A 207 -26.01 -10.74 11.97
#